data_AF-A0A518D817-F1
#
_entry.id   AF-A0A518D817-F1
#
_cell.length_a   1.000
_cell.length_b   1.000
_cell.length_c   1.000
_cell.angle_alpha   90.00
_cell.angle_beta   90.00
_cell.angle_gamma   90.00
#
_symmetry.space_group_name_H-M   'P 1'
#
loop_
_entity.id
_entity.type
_entity.pdbx_description
1 polymer ?
#
loop_
_entity_poly.entity_id
_entity_poly.type
_entity_poly.pdbx_seq_one_letter_code
_entity_poly.pdbx_strand_id
1 'polypeptide(L)'
;MRLLLSIAIVCSAVGCSPFTRRPNFLHPGPAGPQQVEAIYHDPYPLPDIGPAVVGGRPREYQQPVPEVVRGRLSGDAPQLVPSF
;
A
#
# COMPACT_ATOMS: atom_id res chain seq x y z
N MET A 1 37.64 -12.43 -14.06
CA MET A 1 37.09 -12.97 -12.79
C MET A 1 37.03 -11.94 -11.66
N ARG A 2 38.12 -11.21 -11.36
CA ARG A 2 38.15 -10.18 -10.28
C ARG A 2 37.11 -9.06 -10.45
N LEU A 3 36.93 -8.56 -11.68
CA LEU A 3 35.97 -7.48 -11.98
C LEU A 3 34.50 -7.90 -11.73
N LEU A 4 34.16 -9.16 -12.04
CA LEU A 4 32.81 -9.70 -11.84
C LEU A 4 32.51 -9.86 -10.34
N LEU A 5 33.50 -10.27 -9.55
CA LEU A 5 33.37 -10.38 -8.10
C LEU A 5 33.13 -9.01 -7.45
N SER A 6 33.87 -7.99 -7.87
CA SER A 6 33.70 -6.63 -7.34
C SER A 6 32.34 -6.02 -7.71
N ILE A 7 31.82 -6.28 -8.92
CA ILE A 7 30.48 -5.83 -9.31
C ILE A 7 29.40 -6.51 -8.45
N ALA A 8 29.50 -7.82 -8.23
CA ALA A 8 28.54 -8.57 -7.41
C ALA A 8 28.47 -8.04 -5.97
N ILE A 9 29.62 -7.74 -5.36
CA ILE A 9 29.71 -7.22 -3.98
C ILE A 9 29.06 -5.83 -3.87
N VAL A 10 29.31 -4.94 -4.82
CA VAL A 10 28.72 -3.59 -4.81
C VAL A 10 27.20 -3.67 -4.98
N CYS A 11 26.69 -4.50 -5.89
CA CYS A 11 25.25 -4.67 -6.08
C CYS A 11 24.52 -5.24 -4.87
N SER A 12 25.16 -6.10 -4.07
CA SER A 12 24.54 -6.64 -2.85
C SER A 12 24.38 -5.60 -1.72
N ALA A 13 25.13 -4.49 -1.75
CA ALA A 13 25.06 -3.45 -0.73
C ALA A 13 24.02 -2.35 -1.04
N VAL A 14 23.47 -2.31 -2.26
CA VAL A 14 22.50 -1.30 -2.70
C VAL A 14 21.20 -1.97 -3.14
N GLY A 15 20.17 -1.96 -2.28
CA GLY A 15 18.80 -2.29 -2.70
C GLY A 15 18.01 -3.30 -1.87
N CYS A 16 18.65 -4.05 -0.96
CA CYS A 16 17.95 -4.91 0.00
C CYS A 16 17.89 -4.26 1.38
N SER A 17 16.94 -3.36 1.62
CA SER A 17 16.65 -2.90 2.97
C SER A 17 15.69 -3.87 3.67
N PRO A 18 15.92 -4.25 4.94
CA PRO A 18 14.94 -5.04 5.71
C PRO A 18 13.62 -4.29 5.92
N PHE A 19 13.58 -2.97 5.67
CA PHE A 19 12.40 -2.14 5.79
C PHE A 19 11.56 -2.06 4.51
N THR A 20 12.05 -2.60 3.38
CA THR A 20 11.29 -2.61 2.13
C THR A 20 10.36 -3.83 2.09
N ARG A 21 9.04 -3.59 2.20
CA ARG A 21 8.02 -4.65 2.10
C ARG A 21 8.00 -5.20 0.66
N ARG A 22 8.19 -6.51 0.49
CA ARG A 22 8.13 -7.18 -0.83
C ARG A 22 6.77 -7.84 -1.06
N PRO A 23 6.22 -7.78 -2.28
CA PRO A 23 5.01 -8.52 -2.61
C PRO A 23 5.28 -10.02 -2.57
N ASN A 24 4.37 -10.78 -1.96
CA ASN A 24 4.39 -12.23 -2.02
C ASN A 24 3.52 -12.70 -3.19
N PHE A 25 4.16 -13.04 -4.31
CA PHE A 25 3.44 -13.45 -5.52
C PHE A 25 2.80 -14.84 -5.43
N LEU A 26 3.34 -15.73 -4.59
CA LEU A 26 2.84 -17.10 -4.49
C LEU A 26 1.76 -17.25 -3.41
N HIS A 27 1.88 -16.48 -2.33
CA HIS A 27 0.95 -16.51 -1.20
C HIS A 27 0.64 -15.08 -0.75
N PRO A 28 -0.21 -14.35 -1.50
CA PRO A 28 -0.51 -12.95 -1.21
C PRO A 28 -1.26 -12.74 0.11
N GLY A 29 -1.80 -13.80 0.71
CA GLY A 29 -2.59 -13.73 1.94
C GLY A 29 -4.05 -13.32 1.68
N PRO A 30 -4.85 -13.12 2.74
CA PRO A 30 -6.26 -12.76 2.61
C PRO A 30 -6.44 -11.32 2.10
N ALA A 31 -7.58 -11.07 1.44
CA ALA A 31 -7.90 -9.77 0.86
C ALA A 31 -8.06 -8.67 1.93
N GLY A 32 -8.65 -8.98 3.09
CA GLY A 32 -8.96 -7.97 4.13
C GLY A 32 -7.77 -7.09 4.52
N PRO A 33 -6.64 -7.67 4.99
CA PRO A 33 -5.43 -6.90 5.30
C PRO A 33 -4.87 -6.11 4.12
N GLN A 34 -4.96 -6.65 2.89
CA GLN A 34 -4.51 -5.94 1.69
C GLN A 34 -5.37 -4.71 1.40
N GLN A 35 -6.69 -4.80 1.58
CA GLN A 35 -7.61 -3.68 1.39
C GLN A 35 -7.39 -2.58 2.44
N VAL A 36 -7.15 -2.96 3.70
CA VAL A 36 -6.81 -2.00 4.76
C VAL A 36 -5.52 -1.24 4.44
N GLU A 37 -4.49 -1.94 3.98
CA GLU A 37 -3.23 -1.33 3.56
C GLU A 37 -3.42 -0.44 2.33
N ALA A 38 -4.27 -0.84 1.38
CA ALA A 38 -4.61 -0.03 0.20
C ALA A 38 -5.32 1.28 0.59
N ILE A 39 -6.18 1.25 1.61
CA ILE A 39 -6.84 2.45 2.16
C ILE A 39 -5.83 3.33 2.90
N TYR A 40 -4.96 2.74 3.71
CA TYR A 40 -3.99 3.49 4.53
C TYR A 40 -2.92 4.18 3.66
N HIS A 41 -2.51 3.53 2.57
CA HIS A 41 -1.51 4.03 1.62
C HIS A 41 -2.14 4.59 0.33
N ASP A 42 -3.39 5.07 0.39
CA ASP A 42 -4.09 5.67 -0.75
C ASP A 42 -3.33 6.93 -1.26
N PRO A 43 -2.84 6.95 -2.52
CA PRO A 43 -2.13 8.10 -3.06
C PRO A 43 -3.05 9.23 -3.54
N TYR A 44 -4.37 8.99 -3.62
CA TYR A 44 -5.31 9.98 -4.14
C TYR A 44 -5.69 11.00 -3.05
N PRO A 45 -5.80 12.29 -3.40
CA PRO A 45 -6.18 13.32 -2.43
C PRO A 45 -7.56 13.05 -1.84
N LEU A 46 -7.72 13.47 -0.59
CA LEU A 46 -8.98 13.45 0.12
C LEU A 46 -9.93 14.52 -0.44
N PRO A 47 -11.25 14.28 -0.41
CA PRO A 47 -12.24 15.16 -1.05
C PRO A 47 -12.37 16.53 -0.38
N ASP A 48 -11.88 16.68 0.85
CA ASP A 48 -11.82 17.93 1.63
C ASP A 48 -10.54 18.74 1.39
N ILE A 49 -9.52 18.14 0.77
CA ILE A 49 -8.22 18.79 0.50
C ILE A 49 -8.12 19.28 -0.95
N GLY A 50 -8.74 18.58 -1.90
CA GLY A 50 -8.59 18.86 -3.32
C GLY A 50 -9.82 18.53 -4.17
N PRO A 51 -9.75 18.79 -5.48
CA PRO A 51 -10.83 18.46 -6.39
C PRO A 51 -11.07 16.94 -6.46
N ALA A 52 -12.30 16.55 -6.77
CA ALA A 52 -12.68 15.16 -6.88
C ALA A 52 -11.89 14.43 -7.99
N VAL A 53 -11.35 13.25 -7.65
CA VAL A 53 -10.69 12.37 -8.63
C VAL A 53 -11.71 11.43 -9.24
N VAL A 54 -12.23 11.79 -10.42
CA VAL A 54 -13.24 11.00 -11.14
C VAL A 54 -12.56 10.07 -12.14
N GLY A 55 -12.83 8.76 -12.05
CA GLY A 55 -12.31 7.74 -12.98
C GLY A 55 -10.81 7.46 -12.88
N GLY A 56 -10.08 8.20 -12.04
CA GLY A 56 -8.66 7.95 -11.78
C GLY A 56 -8.41 6.86 -10.74
N ARG A 57 -9.35 6.63 -9.81
CA ARG A 57 -9.27 5.63 -8.74
C ARG A 57 -9.68 4.24 -9.26
N PRO A 58 -9.19 3.14 -8.65
CA PRO A 58 -9.72 1.80 -8.93
C PRO A 58 -11.22 1.72 -8.62
N ARG A 59 -11.93 0.85 -9.35
CA ARG A 59 -13.40 0.75 -9.33
C ARG A 59 -13.99 0.60 -7.92
N GLU A 60 -13.41 -0.28 -7.11
CA GLU A 60 -13.87 -0.59 -5.75
C GLU A 60 -13.47 0.48 -4.72
N TYR A 61 -12.59 1.41 -5.10
CA TYR A 61 -12.03 2.46 -4.24
C TYR A 61 -12.37 3.86 -4.75
N GLN A 62 -13.37 3.95 -5.64
CA GLN A 62 -13.79 5.22 -6.24
C GLN A 62 -14.31 6.19 -5.18
N GLN A 63 -14.89 5.67 -4.09
CA GLN A 63 -15.31 6.42 -2.93
C GLN A 63 -14.27 6.28 -1.81
N PRO A 64 -13.61 7.38 -1.40
CA PRO A 64 -12.68 7.35 -0.27
C PRO A 64 -13.41 7.11 1.05
N VAL A 65 -12.67 6.69 2.08
CA VAL A 65 -13.22 6.50 3.43
C VAL A 65 -13.81 7.82 3.96
N PRO A 66 -15.06 7.79 4.46
CA PRO A 66 -15.71 8.97 5.03
C PRO A 66 -14.90 9.59 6.18
N GLU A 67 -14.95 10.93 6.29
CA GLU A 67 -14.20 11.69 7.31
C GLU A 67 -14.40 11.14 8.73
N VAL A 68 -15.65 10.90 9.11
CA VAL A 68 -16.07 10.43 10.44
C VAL A 68 -15.40 9.11 10.82
N VAL A 69 -15.09 8.28 9.82
CA VAL A 69 -14.53 6.95 10.00
C VAL A 69 -13.00 7.00 9.94
N ARG A 70 -12.43 7.92 9.15
CA ARG A 70 -10.99 8.03 8.90
C ARG A 70 -10.18 8.26 10.18
N GLY A 71 -10.67 9.05 11.11
CA GLY A 71 -10.03 9.29 12.41
C GLY A 71 -9.85 8.03 13.27
N ARG A 72 -10.55 6.93 12.96
CA ARG A 72 -10.46 5.64 13.66
C ARG A 72 -9.46 4.68 13.01
N LEU A 73 -8.96 4.96 11.79
CA LEU A 73 -7.98 4.12 11.08
C LEU A 73 -6.68 3.94 11.88
N SER A 74 -6.27 4.95 12.64
CA SER A 74 -5.05 4.92 13.46
C SER A 74 -5.16 4.00 14.69
N GLY A 75 -6.36 3.49 15.02
CA GLY A 75 -6.60 2.65 16.20
C GLY A 75 -7.34 1.33 15.94
N ASP A 76 -8.24 1.26 14.94
CA ASP A 76 -9.22 0.17 14.72
C ASP A 76 -9.23 -0.39 13.27
N ALA A 77 -8.08 -0.35 12.58
CA ALA A 77 -7.89 -0.79 11.19
C ALA A 77 -8.62 -2.11 10.74
N PRO A 78 -8.81 -3.15 11.58
CA PRO A 78 -9.45 -4.41 11.15
C PRO A 78 -10.95 -4.33 10.80
N GLN A 79 -11.69 -3.32 11.27
CA GLN A 79 -13.16 -3.27 11.16
C GLN A 79 -13.67 -2.57 9.87
N LEU A 80 -12.78 -2.06 9.04
CA LEU A 80 -13.12 -1.15 7.93
C LEU A 80 -13.40 -1.85 6.61
N VAL A 81 -13.21 -3.17 6.56
CA VAL A 81 -13.48 -3.97 5.38
C VAL A 81 -14.89 -4.57 5.50
N PRO A 82 -15.82 -4.22 4.59
CA PRO A 82 -17.09 -4.92 4.50
C PRO A 82 -16.82 -6.41 4.30
N SER A 83 -17.48 -7.25 5.10
CA SER A 83 -17.49 -8.69 4.86
C SER A 83 -18.24 -8.93 3.54
N PHE A 84 -17.54 -9.45 2.53
CA PHE A 84 -18.15 -9.93 1.29
C PHE A 84 -18.81 -11.29 1.51
#